data_AF-A0A6S7HEG1-F1
#
_entry.id   AF-A0A6S7HEG1-F1
#
_cell.length_a   1.000
_cell.length_b   1.000
_cell.length_c   1.000
_cell.angle_alpha   90.00
_cell.angle_beta   90.00
_cell.angle_gamma   90.00
#
_symmetry.space_group_name_H-M   'P 1'
#
loop_
_entity.id
_entity.type
_entity.pdbx_description
1 polymer ?
#
loop_
_entity_poly.entity_id
_entity_poly.type
_entity_poly.pdbx_seq_one_letter_code
_entity_poly.pdbx_strand_id
1 'polypeptide(L)' 'MEYCPNGNLREFLRSSRNFYDLNEEALIPDPDQVIGPKTLMYFAWQITKGMTFLASRKVIHRDLAARNIYSEKVMW' A
#
# COMPACT_ATOMS: atom_id res chain seq x y z
N MET A 1 -15.64 -12.33 -0.51
CA MET A 1 -14.68 -11.21 -0.46
C MET A 1 -13.50 -11.59 -1.33
N GLU A 2 -12.95 -10.64 -2.08
CA GLU A 2 -11.73 -10.87 -2.86
C GLU A 2 -10.55 -11.15 -1.93
N TYR A 3 -9.66 -12.07 -2.32
CA TYR A 3 -8.47 -12.40 -1.56
C TYR A 3 -7.32 -11.47 -1.94
N CYS A 4 -6.77 -10.76 -0.96
CA CYS A 4 -5.64 -9.85 -1.16
C CYS A 4 -4.34 -10.48 -0.65
N PRO A 5 -3.45 -10.98 -1.53
CA PRO A 5 -2.28 -11.78 -1.13
C PRO A 5 -1.23 -11.01 -0.32
N ASN A 6 -1.16 -9.69 -0.48
CA ASN A 6 -0.21 -8.84 0.24
C ASN A 6 -0.71 -8.40 1.63
N GLY A 7 -1.93 -8.82 2.02
CA GLY A 7 -2.54 -8.41 3.27
C GLY A 7 -2.92 -6.93 3.29
N ASN A 8 -2.84 -6.32 4.48
CA ASN A 8 -3.18 -4.91 4.65
C ASN A 8 -1.98 -3.98 4.38
N LEU A 9 -2.28 -2.75 3.97
CA LEU A 9 -1.30 -1.75 3.59
C LEU A 9 -0.35 -1.37 4.74
N ARG A 10 -0.79 -1.46 6.00
CA ARG A 10 0.08 -1.19 7.15
C ARG A 10 1.23 -2.20 7.23
N GLU A 11 0.94 -3.50 7.18
CA GLU A 11 1.99 -4.52 7.22
C GLU A 11 2.87 -4.46 5.97
N PHE A 12 2.25 -4.25 4.79
CA PHE A 12 2.99 -4.07 3.54
C PHE A 12 4.02 -2.93 3.60
N LEU A 13 3.61 -1.74 4.07
CA LEU A 13 4.50 -0.57 4.21
C LEU A 13 5.55 -0.74 5.32
N ARG A 14 5.30 -1.58 6.33
CA ARG A 14 6.29 -1.86 7.38
C ARG A 14 7.35 -2.83 6.89
N SER A 15 6.95 -3.85 6.14
CA SER A 15 7.88 -4.80 5.53
C SER A 15 8.87 -4.12 4.57
N SER A 16 8.46 -3.03 3.91
CA SER A 16 9.37 -2.27 3.03
C SER A 16 10.39 -1.42 3.79
N ARG A 17 10.16 -1.07 5.07
CA ARG A 17 11.14 -0.27 5.85
C ARG A 17 12.43 -1.01 6.12
N ASN A 18 12.36 -2.34 6.24
CA ASN A 18 13.54 -3.17 6.47
C ASN A 18 14.59 -3.05 5.36
N PHE A 19 14.22 -2.59 4.16
CA PHE A 19 15.17 -2.37 3.07
C PHE A 19 15.89 -1.02 3.13
N TYR A 20 15.32 -0.03 3.84
CA TYR A 20 15.93 1.29 3.99
C TYR A 20 16.91 1.36 5.17
N ASP A 21 16.74 0.49 6.17
CA ASP A 21 17.61 0.42 7.37
C ASP A 21 18.82 -0.53 7.20
N LEU A 22 18.92 -1.27 6.09
CA LEU A 22 20.09 -2.10 5.80
C LEU A 22 21.22 -1.23 5.23
N ASN A 23 22.16 -0.91 6.10
CA ASN A 23 23.47 -0.32 5.77
C ASN A 23 24.09 -1.03 4.56
N GLU A 24 24.68 -0.21 3.67
CA GLU A 24 25.63 -0.38 2.54
C GLU A 24 26.06 -1.77 2.00
N GLU A 25 25.86 -2.88 2.71
CA GLU A 25 26.28 -4.25 2.36
C GLU A 25 25.18 -5.09 1.69
N ALA A 26 23.93 -4.64 1.70
CA ALA A 26 22.83 -5.36 1.05
C ALA A 26 22.87 -5.16 -0.47
N LEU A 27 23.15 -6.26 -1.19
CA LEU A 27 22.93 -6.42 -2.63
C LEU A 27 21.66 -5.69 -3.07
N ILE A 28 21.79 -4.86 -4.12
CA ILE A 28 20.75 -4.04 -4.77
C ILE A 28 19.36 -4.57 -4.43
N PRO A 29 18.57 -3.87 -3.59
CA PRO A 29 17.28 -4.38 -3.16
C PRO A 29 16.39 -4.57 -4.40
N ASP A 30 15.67 -5.70 -4.42
CA ASP A 30 14.73 -6.03 -5.48
C ASP A 30 13.81 -4.82 -5.72
N PRO A 31 13.79 -4.22 -6.92
CA PRO A 31 12.97 -3.06 -7.24
C PRO A 31 11.49 -3.27 -6.90
N ASP A 32 11.01 -4.51 -6.96
CA ASP A 32 9.63 -4.87 -6.65
C ASP A 32 9.34 -4.86 -5.14
N GLN A 33 10.39 -4.90 -4.30
CA GLN A 33 10.32 -4.83 -2.85
C GLN A 33 10.57 -3.42 -2.30
N VAL A 34 11.13 -2.52 -3.11
CA VAL A 34 11.41 -1.13 -2.74
C VAL A 34 10.20 -0.24 -3.00
N ILE A 35 9.58 0.27 -1.94
CA ILE A 35 8.45 1.20 -2.06
C ILE A 35 8.95 2.64 -2.22
N GLY A 36 9.15 3.05 -3.47
CA GLY A 36 9.51 4.44 -3.80
C GLY A 36 8.34 5.44 -3.71
N PRO A 37 8.64 6.76 -3.78
CA PRO A 37 7.63 7.82 -3.71
C PRO A 37 6.50 7.69 -4.75
N LYS A 38 6.80 7.19 -5.95
CA LYS A 38 5.82 6.96 -7.02
C LYS A 38 4.75 5.94 -6.60
N THR A 39 5.17 4.84 -5.97
CA THR A 39 4.27 3.79 -5.48
C THR A 39 3.41 4.29 -4.33
N LEU A 40 3.96 5.09 -3.41
CA LEU A 40 3.19 5.73 -2.34
C LEU A 40 2.11 6.67 -2.90
N MET A 41 2.46 7.48 -3.90
CA MET A 41 1.50 8.36 -4.57
C MET A 41 0.41 7.56 -5.28
N TYR A 42 0.75 6.43 -5.90
CA TYR A 42 -0.22 5.54 -6.52
C TYR A 42 -1.23 4.98 -5.50
N PHE A 43 -0.77 4.51 -4.33
CA PHE A 43 -1.67 4.08 -3.26
C PHE A 43 -2.61 5.21 -2.80
N ALA A 44 -2.07 6.42 -2.56
CA ALA A 44 -2.88 7.57 -2.16
C ALA A 44 -3.96 7.91 -3.19
N TRP A 45 -3.60 7.88 -4.48
CA TRP A 45 -4.54 8.12 -5.58
C TRP A 45 -5.65 7.07 -5.63
N GLN A 46 -5.32 5.78 -5.55
CA GLN A 46 -6.30 4.69 -5.56
C GLN A 46 -7.24 4.73 -4.35
N ILE A 47 -6.70 4.96 -3.14
CA ILE A 47 -7.51 5.10 -1.92
C ILE A 47 -8.48 6.28 -2.07
N THR A 48 -8.02 7.41 -2.62
CA THR A 48 -8.86 8.59 -2.84
C THR A 48 -9.98 8.30 -3.84
N LYS A 49 -9.70 7.55 -4.91
CA LYS A 49 -10.71 7.09 -5.88
C LYS A 49 -11.79 6.22 -5.21
N GLY A 50 -11.37 5.24 -4.40
CA GLY A 50 -12.30 4.40 -3.64
C GLY A 50 -13.15 5.19 -2.63
N MET A 51 -12.54 6.11 -1.88
CA MET A 51 -13.28 6.95 -0.93
C MET A 51 -14.24 7.92 -1.62
N THR A 52 -13.86 8.46 -2.79
CA THR A 52 -14.75 9.29 -3.62
C THR A 52 -15.97 8.50 -4.06
N PHE A 53 -15.79 7.23 -4.43
CA PHE A 53 -16.90 6.34 -4.77
C PHE A 53 -17.82 6.06 -3.57
N LEU A 54 -17.27 5.81 -2.38
CA LEU A 54 -18.11 5.64 -1.18
C LEU A 54 -18.90 6.93 -0.86
N ALA A 55 -18.26 8.09 -0.96
CA ALA A 55 -18.89 9.38 -0.73
C ALA A 55 -20.04 9.64 -1.72
N SER A 56 -19.88 9.32 -3.01
CA SER A 56 -20.95 9.47 -4.01
C SER A 56 -22.17 8.57 -3.74
N ARG A 57 -21.96 7.49 -2.97
CA ARG A 57 -23.01 6.57 -2.50
C ARG A 57 -23.56 6.93 -1.11
N LYS A 58 -23.16 8.08 -0.55
CA LYS A 58 -23.52 8.51 0.82
C LYS A 58 -23.06 7.53 1.91
N VAL A 59 -21.97 6.80 1.66
CA VAL A 59 -21.37 5.87 2.63
C VAL A 59 -20.19 6.55 3.33
N ILE A 60 -20.20 6.51 4.67
CA ILE A 60 -19.09 6.98 5.50
C ILE A 60 -18.29 5.76 5.97
N HIS A 61 -16.99 5.69 5.64
CA HIS A 61 -16.14 4.56 6.01
C HIS A 61 -15.96 4.42 7.54
N ARG A 62 -15.88 5.55 8.25
CA ARG A 62 -15.70 5.67 9.73
C ARG A 62 -14.41 5.12 10.33
N ASP A 63 -13.74 4.18 9.69
CA ASP A 63 -12.42 3.69 10.12
C ASP A 63 -11.39 3.65 8.99
N LEU A 64 -11.20 4.77 8.29
CA LEU A 64 -10.24 4.84 7.19
C LEU A 64 -8.82 4.86 7.76
N ALA A 65 -8.13 3.73 7.67
CA ALA A 65 -6.77 3.55 8.16
C ALA A 65 -6.02 2.53 7.32
N ALA A 66 -4.69 2.61 7.26
CA ALA A 66 -3.85 1.70 6.46
C ALA A 66 -4.03 0.21 6.81
N ARG A 67 -4.46 -0.12 8.05
CA ARG A 67 -4.78 -1.49 8.47
C ARG A 67 -6.07 -2.05 7.83
N ASN A 68 -6.93 -1.18 7.32
CA ASN A 68 -8.21 -1.51 6.69
C ASN A 68 -8.18 -1.34 5.17
N ILE A 69 -7.03 -0.95 4.62
CA ILE A 69 -6.78 -0.95 3.17
C ILE A 69 -6.04 -2.24 2.85
N TYR A 70 -6.53 -3.00 1.87
CA TYR A 70 -5.89 -4.23 1.41
C TYR A 70 -5.31 -4.01 0.02
N SER A 71 -4.09 -4.52 -0.21
CA SER A 71 -3.42 -4.42 -1.51
C SER A 71 -3.41 -5.78 -2.21
N GLU A 72 -3.69 -5.74 -3.50
CA GLU A 72 -3.39 -6.87 -4.38
C GLU A 72 -1.92 -6.84 -4.82
N LYS A 73 -1.49 -7.89 -5.51
CA LYS A 73 -0.12 -8.01 -6.03
C LYS A 73 0.13 -6.81 -6.96
N VAL A 74 1.13 -6.00 -6.63
CA VAL A 74 1.54 -4.87 -7.50
C VAL A 74 2.22 -5.49 -8.72
N MET A 75 1.46 -5.72 -9.80
CA MET A 75 2.02 -6.08 -11.09
C MET A 75 2.23 -4.78 -11.88
N TRP A 76 3.49 -4.43 -12.11
CA TRP A 76 3.87 -3.50 -13.17
C TRP A 76 4.23 -4.30 -14.42
#